data_AF-A0A0U3A9F7-F1
#
_entry.id   AF-A0A0U3A9F7-F1
#
_cell.length_a   1.000
_cell.length_b   1.000
_cell.length_c   1.000
_cell.angle_alpha   90.00
_cell.angle_beta   90.00
_cell.angle_gamma   90.00
#
_symmetry.space_group_name_H-M   'P 1'
#
loop_
_entity.id
_entity.type
_entity.pdbx_description
1 polymer ?
#
loop_
_entity_poly.entity_id
_entity_poly.type
_entity_poly.pdbx_seq_one_letter_code
_entity_poly.pdbx_strand_id
1 'polypeptide(L)'
;CDIFTDVSGVYTADPNIVSSARLLKEVSYEEMLEMARVGAQVLHPRAVELARKHKLPLRVRNTFDPDHEGTILRGAGEMEIYRPVSGVTVDRDQARLAILKVPDKPGVAGEIFGALAERNISVDMIIQAFHQDRSVNDITFTIKRGDLNTARTALEEVAARVGAEGVLADEDVAKVSIIGASLMDQPDVAARMFRALGQEGVNIKMISSSEIRISCAVS
;
A
#
# COMPACT_ATOMS: atom_id res chain seq x y z
N CYS A 1 -8.89 -7.08 24.00
CA CYS A 1 -7.95 -5.99 24.39
C CYS A 1 -8.47 -4.73 23.74
N ASP A 2 -8.78 -3.70 24.52
CA ASP A 2 -9.38 -2.47 24.01
C ASP A 2 -8.30 -1.40 23.82
N ILE A 3 -8.28 -0.79 22.65
CA ILE A 3 -7.40 0.31 22.28
C ILE A 3 -8.29 1.55 22.14
N PHE A 4 -8.18 2.44 23.13
CA PHE A 4 -8.89 3.71 23.15
C PHE A 4 -8.08 4.79 22.43
N THR A 5 -8.71 5.47 21.49
CA THR A 5 -8.16 6.57 20.69
C THR A 5 -9.21 7.67 20.54
N ASP A 6 -8.93 8.69 19.75
CA ASP A 6 -9.84 9.78 19.37
C ASP A 6 -10.85 9.42 18.27
N VAL A 7 -10.68 8.28 17.60
CA VAL A 7 -11.61 7.76 16.58
C VAL A 7 -12.50 6.63 17.09
N SER A 8 -13.70 6.52 16.53
CA SER A 8 -14.68 5.49 16.92
C SER A 8 -14.36 4.07 16.43
N GLY A 9 -13.32 3.89 15.62
CA GLY A 9 -12.83 2.60 15.15
C GLY A 9 -12.25 2.69 13.75
N VAL A 10 -12.33 1.62 12.99
CA VAL A 10 -11.80 1.53 11.63
C VAL A 10 -12.94 1.78 10.64
N TYR A 11 -12.72 2.69 9.69
CA TYR A 11 -13.72 3.07 8.68
C TYR A 11 -13.41 2.46 7.32
N THR A 12 -14.42 2.39 6.45
CA THR A 12 -14.28 1.95 5.04
C THR A 12 -13.40 2.87 4.21
N ALA A 13 -13.20 4.12 4.63
CA ALA A 13 -12.29 5.11 4.06
C ALA A 13 -12.01 6.18 5.13
N ASP A 14 -11.05 7.08 4.92
CA ASP A 14 -10.83 8.22 5.82
C ASP A 14 -12.09 9.12 5.85
N PRO A 15 -12.79 9.24 7.00
CA PRO A 15 -14.02 10.03 7.10
C PRO A 15 -13.80 11.54 6.89
N ASN A 16 -12.56 12.03 7.03
CA ASN A 16 -12.22 13.43 6.74
C ASN A 16 -12.15 13.71 5.23
N ILE A 17 -11.97 12.67 4.41
CA ILE A 17 -11.92 12.76 2.95
C ILE A 17 -13.25 12.32 2.33
N VAL A 18 -13.86 11.25 2.87
CA VAL A 18 -15.09 10.65 2.35
C VAL A 18 -16.16 10.71 3.43
N SER A 19 -17.06 11.69 3.34
CA SER A 19 -18.14 11.91 4.32
C SER A 19 -19.12 10.74 4.46
N SER A 20 -19.21 9.87 3.44
CA SER A 20 -20.03 8.67 3.44
C SER A 20 -19.32 7.42 3.98
N ALA A 21 -18.09 7.56 4.48
CA ALA A 21 -17.33 6.47 5.08
C ALA A 21 -18.10 5.87 6.26
N ARG A 22 -18.13 4.54 6.32
CA ARG A 22 -18.88 3.80 7.35
C ARG A 22 -17.93 3.11 8.29
N LEU A 23 -18.30 3.08 9.57
CA LEU A 23 -17.56 2.31 10.56
C LEU A 23 -17.69 0.81 10.27
N LEU A 24 -16.56 0.10 10.30
CA LEU A 24 -16.52 -1.35 10.25
C LEU A 24 -16.90 -1.90 11.62
N LYS A 25 -17.87 -2.82 11.66
CA LYS A 25 -18.16 -3.58 12.88
C LYS A 25 -17.00 -4.51 13.21
N GLU A 26 -16.46 -5.14 12.17
CA GLU A 26 -15.39 -6.13 12.26
C GLU A 26 -14.43 -6.00 11.09
N VAL A 27 -13.17 -6.35 11.31
CA VAL A 27 -12.14 -6.44 10.28
C VAL A 27 -11.17 -7.56 10.66
N SER A 28 -10.63 -8.28 9.67
CA SER A 28 -9.63 -9.32 9.96
C SER A 28 -8.29 -8.71 10.34
N TYR A 29 -7.43 -9.49 11.02
CA TYR A 29 -6.06 -9.06 11.29
C TYR A 29 -5.29 -8.75 10.00
N GLU A 30 -5.49 -9.53 8.95
CA GLU A 30 -4.84 -9.38 7.65
C GLU A 30 -5.28 -8.10 6.95
N GLU A 31 -6.59 -7.84 6.88
CA GLU A 31 -7.13 -6.61 6.29
C GLU A 31 -6.65 -5.38 7.06
N MET A 32 -6.71 -5.41 8.39
CA MET A 32 -6.24 -4.28 9.20
C MET A 32 -4.74 -4.05 9.01
N LEU A 33 -3.94 -5.11 8.94
CA LEU A 33 -2.50 -4.99 8.73
C LEU A 33 -2.20 -4.33 7.38
N GLU A 34 -2.92 -4.71 6.32
CA GLU A 34 -2.79 -4.07 5.01
C GLU A 34 -3.26 -2.62 5.05
N MET A 35 -4.45 -2.34 5.61
CA MET A 35 -4.94 -0.97 5.79
C MET A 35 -3.91 -0.08 6.51
N ALA A 36 -3.32 -0.56 7.61
CA ALA A 36 -2.33 0.17 8.38
C ALA A 36 -1.03 0.43 7.61
N ARG A 37 -0.62 -0.48 6.72
CA ARG A 37 0.57 -0.33 5.88
C ARG A 37 0.40 0.67 4.75
N VAL A 38 -0.83 0.83 4.23
CA VAL A 38 -1.08 1.63 3.02
C VAL A 38 -1.84 2.95 3.27
N GLY A 39 -2.09 3.30 4.54
CA GLY A 39 -2.47 4.68 4.89
C GLY A 39 -3.43 4.82 6.07
N ALA A 40 -4.04 3.76 6.58
CA ALA A 40 -4.95 3.85 7.72
C ALA A 40 -4.17 4.01 9.04
N GLN A 41 -4.13 5.22 9.59
CA GLN A 41 -3.34 5.54 10.79
C GLN A 41 -4.02 5.21 12.12
N VAL A 42 -4.97 4.27 12.15
CA VAL A 42 -5.76 3.94 13.35
C VAL A 42 -5.00 3.03 14.31
N LEU A 43 -4.20 2.09 13.80
CA LEU A 43 -3.43 1.15 14.59
C LEU A 43 -2.03 1.00 14.03
N HIS A 44 -1.05 0.91 14.92
CA HIS A 44 0.31 0.60 14.51
C HIS A 44 0.40 -0.85 13.98
N PRO A 45 0.96 -1.11 12.78
CA PRO A 45 1.02 -2.44 12.17
C PRO A 45 1.57 -3.52 13.12
N ARG A 46 2.60 -3.18 13.89
CA ARG A 46 3.23 -4.11 14.84
C ARG A 46 2.28 -4.61 15.94
N ALA A 47 1.35 -3.76 16.41
CA ALA A 47 0.37 -4.16 17.41
C ALA A 47 -0.61 -5.20 16.83
N VAL A 48 -1.03 -4.99 15.58
CA VAL A 48 -1.89 -5.92 14.84
C VAL A 48 -1.19 -7.26 14.60
N GLU A 49 0.10 -7.25 14.23
CA GLU A 49 0.89 -8.47 14.06
C GLU A 49 0.98 -9.31 15.34
N LEU A 50 1.18 -8.66 16.49
CA LEU A 50 1.22 -9.33 17.79
C LEU A 50 -0.14 -9.93 18.15
N ALA A 51 -1.22 -9.18 17.94
CA ALA A 51 -2.57 -9.66 18.15
C ALA A 51 -2.88 -10.89 17.29
N ARG A 52 -2.53 -10.85 16.00
CA ARG A 52 -2.66 -11.99 15.08
C ARG A 52 -1.88 -13.20 15.58
N LYS A 53 -0.59 -13.01 15.92
CA LYS A 53 0.30 -14.10 16.37
C LYS A 53 -0.25 -14.82 17.59
N HIS A 54 -0.84 -14.09 18.52
CA HIS A 54 -1.39 -14.63 19.77
C HIS A 54 -2.90 -14.89 19.70
N LYS A 55 -3.53 -14.71 18.53
CA LYS A 55 -4.99 -14.80 18.34
C LYS A 55 -5.76 -14.00 19.39
N LEU A 56 -5.27 -12.80 19.72
CA LEU A 56 -5.85 -11.91 20.72
C LEU A 56 -6.80 -10.91 20.05
N PRO A 57 -8.13 -11.00 20.25
CA PRO A 57 -9.04 -10.03 19.68
C PRO A 57 -8.75 -8.62 20.20
N LEU A 58 -8.65 -7.67 19.27
CA LEU A 58 -8.53 -6.25 19.58
C LEU A 58 -9.85 -5.54 19.35
N ARG A 59 -10.07 -4.44 20.05
CA ARG A 59 -11.21 -3.56 19.85
C ARG A 59 -10.74 -2.12 19.81
N VAL A 60 -10.94 -1.43 18.69
CA VAL A 60 -10.64 0.01 18.58
C VAL A 60 -11.87 0.80 18.98
N ARG A 61 -11.71 1.73 19.92
CA ARG A 61 -12.82 2.49 20.51
C ARG A 61 -12.47 3.96 20.68
N ASN A 62 -13.51 4.79 20.74
CA ASN A 62 -13.36 6.21 21.04
C ASN A 62 -13.28 6.44 22.55
N THR A 63 -12.32 7.25 22.98
CA THR A 63 -12.19 7.72 24.37
C THR A 63 -13.35 8.66 24.75
N PHE A 64 -13.87 9.42 23.78
CA PHE A 64 -14.93 10.41 23.98
C PHE A 64 -16.35 9.85 23.82
N ASP A 65 -16.48 8.59 23.40
CA ASP A 65 -17.76 7.87 23.27
C ASP A 65 -17.60 6.43 23.79
N PRO A 66 -17.52 6.25 25.12
CA PRO A 66 -17.14 4.98 25.75
C PRO A 66 -18.24 3.91 25.68
N ASP A 67 -19.48 4.27 25.34
CA ASP A 67 -20.57 3.32 25.14
C ASP A 67 -20.56 2.74 23.72
N HIS A 68 -19.88 3.42 22.78
CA HIS A 68 -19.79 2.97 21.40
C HIS A 68 -18.95 1.69 21.27
N GLU A 69 -19.48 0.73 20.51
CA GLU A 69 -18.88 -0.60 20.36
C GLU A 69 -17.59 -0.59 19.53
N GLY A 70 -17.45 0.36 18.62
CA GLY A 70 -16.28 0.52 17.78
C GLY A 70 -16.06 -0.65 16.80
N THR A 71 -14.80 -0.99 16.53
CA THR A 71 -14.45 -2.05 15.57
C THR A 71 -13.71 -3.18 16.26
N ILE A 72 -14.16 -4.42 16.03
CA ILE A 72 -13.50 -5.64 16.52
C ILE A 72 -12.54 -6.17 15.45
N LEU A 73 -11.32 -6.50 15.86
CA LEU A 73 -10.31 -7.16 15.04
C LEU A 73 -10.18 -8.61 15.49
N ARG A 74 -10.39 -9.55 14.56
CA ARG A 74 -10.33 -10.99 14.83
C ARG A 74 -9.86 -11.79 13.61
N GLY A 75 -9.81 -13.12 13.71
CA GLY A 75 -9.40 -13.95 12.57
C GLY A 75 -10.46 -13.97 11.46
N ALA A 76 -10.05 -14.01 10.19
CA ALA A 76 -10.99 -14.00 9.06
C ALA A 76 -12.03 -15.15 9.10
N GLY A 77 -11.63 -16.34 9.53
CA GLY A 77 -12.54 -17.49 9.69
C GLY A 77 -13.56 -17.37 10.83
N GLU A 78 -13.45 -16.34 11.66
CA GLU A 78 -14.35 -16.07 12.79
C GLU A 78 -15.37 -14.97 12.45
N MET A 79 -15.28 -14.36 11.27
CA MET A 79 -16.11 -13.24 10.84
C MET A 79 -17.42 -13.72 10.20
N GLU A 80 -18.53 -13.08 10.56
CA GLU A 80 -19.85 -13.38 10.00
C GLU A 80 -20.13 -12.62 8.68
N ILE A 81 -19.42 -11.52 8.45
CA ILE A 81 -19.70 -10.60 7.35
C ILE A 81 -18.64 -10.76 6.25
N TYR A 82 -19.06 -11.28 5.10
CA TYR A 82 -18.24 -11.31 3.90
C TYR A 82 -18.40 -10.02 3.08
N ARG A 83 -17.30 -9.31 2.84
CA ARG A 83 -17.24 -8.13 1.96
C ARG A 83 -16.10 -8.28 0.96
N PRO A 84 -16.33 -8.09 -0.34
CA PRO A 84 -15.25 -8.13 -1.33
C PRO A 84 -14.19 -7.05 -1.10
N VAL A 85 -14.63 -5.87 -0.64
CA VAL A 85 -13.78 -4.74 -0.28
C VAL A 85 -14.20 -4.24 1.09
N SER A 86 -13.26 -4.28 2.03
CA SER A 86 -13.43 -3.83 3.41
C SER A 86 -13.03 -2.38 3.59
N GLY A 87 -12.10 -1.87 2.79
CA GLY A 87 -11.77 -0.45 2.83
C GLY A 87 -10.96 0.06 1.64
N VAL A 88 -10.91 1.39 1.57
CA VAL A 88 -10.14 2.16 0.60
C VAL A 88 -9.21 3.08 1.39
N THR A 89 -7.95 3.13 0.99
CA THR A 89 -6.93 3.99 1.61
C THR A 89 -6.26 4.85 0.55
N VAL A 90 -5.74 5.99 0.97
CA VAL A 90 -4.96 6.88 0.12
C VAL A 90 -3.68 7.29 0.85
N ASP A 91 -2.55 7.23 0.14
CA ASP A 91 -1.29 7.81 0.59
C ASP A 91 -0.82 8.84 -0.45
N ARG A 92 -0.87 10.12 -0.05
CA ARG A 92 -0.44 11.26 -0.88
C ARG A 92 1.05 11.58 -0.71
N ASP A 93 1.74 10.93 0.22
CA ASP A 93 3.16 11.15 0.48
C ASP A 93 3.96 10.02 -0.19
N GLN A 94 3.98 10.09 -1.51
CA GLN A 94 4.62 9.13 -2.39
C GLN A 94 5.39 9.87 -3.49
N ALA A 95 6.50 9.28 -3.90
CA ALA A 95 7.21 9.61 -5.13
C ALA A 95 7.53 8.32 -5.89
N ARG A 96 7.54 8.39 -7.21
CA ARG A 96 7.86 7.27 -8.10
C ARG A 96 9.26 7.46 -8.68
N LEU A 97 10.06 6.40 -8.65
CA LEU A 97 11.36 6.32 -9.30
C LEU A 97 11.38 5.15 -10.27
N ALA A 98 12.06 5.32 -11.41
CA ALA A 98 12.32 4.23 -12.35
C ALA A 98 13.79 4.25 -12.74
N ILE A 99 14.44 3.09 -12.69
CA ILE A 99 15.76 2.89 -13.29
C ILE A 99 15.56 2.10 -14.59
N LEU A 100 16.01 2.69 -15.69
CA LEU A 100 15.68 2.25 -17.05
C LEU A 100 16.78 1.37 -17.64
N LYS A 101 16.37 0.34 -18.37
CA LYS A 101 17.24 -0.60 -19.08
C LYS A 101 18.40 -1.13 -18.24
N VAL A 102 18.10 -1.55 -17.02
CA VAL A 102 19.06 -2.28 -16.18
C VAL A 102 19.34 -3.65 -16.80
N PRO A 103 20.58 -4.17 -16.79
CA PRO A 103 20.85 -5.49 -17.34
C PRO A 103 20.04 -6.58 -16.64
N ASP A 104 19.44 -7.49 -17.41
CA ASP A 104 18.68 -8.63 -16.88
C ASP A 104 19.62 -9.75 -16.43
N LYS A 105 20.27 -9.53 -15.29
CA LYS A 105 21.25 -10.46 -14.71
C LYS A 105 21.02 -10.59 -13.20
N PRO A 106 21.25 -11.79 -12.62
CA PRO A 106 21.19 -11.97 -11.18
C PRO A 106 22.09 -10.96 -10.44
N GLY A 107 21.58 -10.39 -9.35
CA GLY A 107 22.31 -9.46 -8.49
C GLY A 107 22.02 -7.97 -8.74
N VAL A 108 21.60 -7.58 -9.95
CA VAL A 108 21.37 -6.16 -10.30
C VAL A 108 20.30 -5.51 -9.41
N ALA A 109 19.17 -6.19 -9.19
CA ALA A 109 18.16 -5.71 -8.24
C ALA A 109 18.72 -5.57 -6.81
N GLY A 110 19.61 -6.48 -6.40
CA GLY A 110 20.27 -6.42 -5.09
C GLY A 110 21.18 -5.20 -4.94
N GLU A 111 21.89 -4.82 -6.01
CA GLU A 111 22.69 -3.59 -6.02
C GLU A 111 21.83 -2.32 -5.91
N ILE A 112 20.71 -2.28 -6.63
CA ILE A 112 19.78 -1.14 -6.63
C ILE A 112 19.16 -0.95 -5.25
N PHE A 113 18.54 -2.00 -4.70
CA PHE A 113 17.87 -1.91 -3.40
C PHE A 113 18.86 -1.88 -2.24
N GLY A 114 20.06 -2.43 -2.40
CA GLY A 114 21.16 -2.29 -1.45
C GLY A 114 21.59 -0.84 -1.26
N ALA A 115 21.78 -0.09 -2.37
CA ALA A 115 22.17 1.31 -2.31
C ALA A 115 21.12 2.22 -1.64
N LEU A 116 19.83 1.87 -1.79
CA LEU A 116 18.73 2.55 -1.08
C LEU A 116 18.72 2.19 0.41
N ALA A 117 18.92 0.90 0.74
CA ALA A 117 18.95 0.41 2.11
C ALA A 117 20.11 1.01 2.92
N GLU A 118 21.29 1.17 2.32
CA GLU A 118 22.45 1.84 2.94
C GLU A 118 22.15 3.29 3.37
N ARG A 119 21.15 3.91 2.73
CA ARG A 119 20.68 5.27 3.03
C ARG A 119 19.39 5.29 3.85
N ASN A 120 18.98 4.13 4.37
CA ASN A 120 17.76 3.94 5.16
C ASN A 120 16.46 4.35 4.45
N ILE A 121 16.42 4.19 3.12
CA ILE A 121 15.26 4.54 2.29
C ILE A 121 14.33 3.33 2.20
N SER A 122 13.09 3.51 2.65
CA SER A 122 12.08 2.46 2.60
C SER A 122 11.34 2.46 1.26
N VAL A 123 11.35 1.32 0.58
CA VAL A 123 10.63 1.11 -0.68
C VAL A 123 9.27 0.47 -0.41
N ASP A 124 8.25 0.90 -1.15
CA ASP A 124 6.86 0.43 -1.01
C ASP A 124 6.44 -0.48 -2.19
N MET A 125 5.97 0.08 -3.30
CA MET A 125 5.64 -0.72 -4.48
C MET A 125 6.90 -0.99 -5.29
N ILE A 126 7.14 -2.24 -5.71
CA ILE A 126 8.20 -2.59 -6.67
C ILE A 126 7.53 -3.26 -7.88
N ILE A 127 7.83 -2.75 -9.07
CA ILE A 127 7.34 -3.26 -10.34
C ILE A 127 8.52 -3.39 -11.29
N GLN A 128 8.77 -4.61 -11.75
CA GLN A 128 9.67 -4.87 -12.87
C GLN A 128 8.82 -5.19 -14.09
N ALA A 129 8.94 -4.37 -15.13
CA ALA A 129 8.23 -4.61 -16.38
C ALA A 129 9.08 -5.49 -17.30
N PHE A 130 8.43 -6.40 -18.04
CA PHE A 130 9.08 -7.11 -19.12
C PHE A 130 9.41 -6.14 -20.25
N HIS A 131 10.67 -6.11 -20.65
CA HIS A 131 11.12 -5.31 -21.78
C HIS A 131 11.13 -6.15 -23.08
N GLN A 132 10.91 -5.52 -24.23
CA GLN A 132 10.95 -6.24 -25.53
C GLN A 132 12.34 -6.84 -25.79
N ASP A 133 13.37 -6.08 -25.47
CA ASP A 133 14.74 -6.57 -25.36
C ASP A 133 14.90 -7.33 -24.05
N ARG A 134 15.03 -8.66 -24.13
CA ARG A 134 15.18 -9.56 -22.97
C ARG A 134 16.53 -9.45 -22.26
N SER A 135 17.45 -8.62 -22.76
CA SER A 135 18.74 -8.39 -22.09
C SER A 135 18.68 -7.31 -21.02
N VAL A 136 17.58 -6.57 -20.95
CA VAL A 136 17.37 -5.45 -20.02
C VAL A 136 15.98 -5.48 -19.42
N ASN A 137 15.79 -4.77 -18.31
CA ASN A 137 14.49 -4.53 -17.68
C ASN A 137 14.39 -3.08 -17.19
N ASP A 138 13.16 -2.62 -16.93
CA ASP A 138 12.91 -1.40 -16.19
C ASP A 138 12.39 -1.78 -14.79
N ILE A 139 12.99 -1.20 -13.76
CA ILE A 139 12.56 -1.37 -12.37
C ILE A 139 11.99 -0.05 -11.88
N THR A 140 10.70 -0.04 -11.62
CA THR A 140 9.96 1.12 -11.08
C THR A 140 9.52 0.84 -9.67
N PHE A 141 9.65 1.81 -8.78
CA PHE A 141 9.20 1.67 -7.41
C PHE A 141 8.73 2.98 -6.81
N THR A 142 8.05 2.90 -5.66
CA THR A 142 7.62 4.07 -4.90
C THR A 142 8.33 4.16 -3.54
N ILE A 143 8.53 5.39 -3.08
CA ILE A 143 9.13 5.75 -1.79
C ILE A 143 8.36 6.93 -1.18
N LYS A 144 8.69 7.28 0.05
CA LYS A 144 8.22 8.53 0.68
C LYS A 144 8.75 9.74 -0.09
N ARG A 145 7.93 10.78 -0.28
CA ARG A 145 8.33 11.94 -1.10
C ARG A 145 9.56 12.64 -0.54
N GLY A 146 9.67 12.69 0.79
CA GLY A 146 10.82 13.29 1.48
C GLY A 146 12.19 12.65 1.16
N ASP A 147 12.21 11.39 0.74
CA ASP A 147 13.45 10.66 0.43
C ASP A 147 13.90 10.82 -1.03
N LEU A 148 13.12 11.51 -1.87
CA LEU A 148 13.31 11.47 -3.32
C LEU A 148 14.70 11.91 -3.78
N ASN A 149 15.18 13.06 -3.32
CA ASN A 149 16.47 13.59 -3.77
C ASN A 149 17.60 12.62 -3.41
N THR A 150 17.60 12.11 -2.18
CA THR A 150 18.60 11.15 -1.70
C THR A 150 18.53 9.84 -2.47
N ALA A 151 17.32 9.32 -2.74
CA ALA A 151 17.11 8.11 -3.51
C ALA A 151 17.58 8.28 -4.96
N ARG A 152 17.25 9.41 -5.58
CA ARG A 152 17.65 9.71 -6.96
C ARG A 152 19.17 9.71 -7.12
N THR A 153 19.89 10.41 -6.23
CA THR A 153 21.37 10.42 -6.26
C THR A 153 21.95 9.02 -6.11
N ALA A 154 21.41 8.22 -5.18
CA ALA A 154 21.84 6.83 -4.98
C ALA A 154 21.63 5.97 -6.25
N LEU A 155 20.49 6.13 -6.91
CA LEU A 155 20.17 5.40 -8.14
C LEU A 155 21.03 5.84 -9.31
N GLU A 156 21.34 7.14 -9.44
CA GLU A 156 22.21 7.64 -10.51
C GLU A 156 23.63 7.05 -10.38
N GLU A 157 24.16 6.91 -9.16
CA GLU A 157 25.43 6.22 -8.90
C GLU A 157 25.37 4.73 -9.29
N VAL A 158 24.29 4.03 -8.90
CA VAL A 158 24.10 2.62 -9.25
C VAL A 158 23.92 2.44 -10.75
N ALA A 159 23.14 3.30 -11.41
CA ALA A 159 22.89 3.27 -12.84
C ALA A 159 24.20 3.32 -13.63
N ALA A 160 25.12 4.20 -13.24
CA ALA A 160 26.45 4.29 -13.84
C ALA A 160 27.27 3.01 -13.64
N ARG A 161 27.18 2.38 -12.46
CA ARG A 161 27.92 1.15 -12.13
C ARG A 161 27.40 -0.08 -12.88
N VAL A 162 26.08 -0.24 -12.97
CA VAL A 162 25.44 -1.41 -13.60
C VAL A 162 25.23 -1.25 -15.11
N GLY A 163 25.45 -0.05 -15.66
CA GLY A 163 25.25 0.23 -17.08
C GLY A 163 23.78 0.39 -17.47
N ALA A 164 22.97 0.98 -16.60
CA ALA A 164 21.58 1.35 -16.90
C ALA A 164 21.53 2.61 -17.78
N GLU A 165 20.41 2.82 -18.50
CA GLU A 165 20.25 3.98 -19.38
C GLU A 165 20.04 5.28 -18.60
N GLY A 166 19.32 5.23 -17.48
CA GLY A 166 19.07 6.40 -16.67
C GLY A 166 18.05 6.18 -15.55
N VAL A 167 17.76 7.27 -14.84
CA VAL A 167 16.81 7.30 -13.73
C VAL A 167 15.76 8.36 -14.01
N LEU A 168 14.48 8.00 -13.88
CA LEU A 168 13.34 8.91 -13.92
C LEU A 168 12.74 9.05 -12.52
N ALA A 169 12.22 10.24 -12.23
CA ALA A 169 11.56 10.57 -10.98
C ALA A 169 10.26 11.32 -11.25
N ASP A 170 9.26 11.09 -10.41
CA ASP A 170 7.95 11.73 -10.48
C ASP A 170 7.38 11.93 -9.07
N GLU A 171 7.25 13.19 -8.66
CA GLU A 171 6.75 13.60 -7.33
C GLU A 171 5.23 13.71 -7.25
N ASP A 172 4.57 13.77 -8.40
CA ASP A 172 3.15 14.01 -8.53
C ASP A 172 2.41 12.69 -8.67
N VAL A 173 2.48 11.90 -7.59
CA VAL A 173 1.88 10.59 -7.49
C VAL A 173 1.23 10.42 -6.14
N ALA A 174 0.00 9.90 -6.14
CA ALA A 174 -0.66 9.38 -4.95
C ALA A 174 -0.92 7.89 -5.11
N LYS A 175 -0.93 7.15 -4.01
CA LYS A 175 -1.30 5.73 -4.00
C LYS A 175 -2.73 5.59 -3.48
N VAL A 176 -3.59 4.95 -4.26
CA VAL A 176 -4.95 4.57 -3.87
C VAL A 176 -5.02 3.05 -3.80
N SER A 177 -5.47 2.51 -2.68
CA SER A 177 -5.53 1.07 -2.46
C SER A 177 -6.89 0.63 -1.98
N ILE A 178 -7.39 -0.47 -2.53
CA ILE A 178 -8.53 -1.22 -2.00
C ILE A 178 -8.02 -2.45 -1.25
N ILE A 179 -8.65 -2.77 -0.13
CA ILE A 179 -8.31 -3.91 0.75
C ILE A 179 -9.56 -4.76 0.96
N GLY A 180 -9.43 -6.08 0.89
CA GLY A 180 -10.50 -7.02 1.21
C GLY A 180 -10.07 -8.48 1.10
N ALA A 181 -10.68 -9.36 1.89
CA ALA A 181 -10.25 -10.75 2.07
C ALA A 181 -10.32 -11.66 0.81
N SER A 182 -10.89 -11.21 -0.31
CA SER A 182 -11.07 -12.04 -1.52
C SER A 182 -10.97 -11.25 -2.82
N LEU A 183 -10.00 -10.34 -2.91
CA LEU A 183 -9.82 -9.56 -4.14
C LEU A 183 -9.40 -10.43 -5.33
N MET A 184 -8.55 -11.45 -5.11
CA MET A 184 -8.12 -12.35 -6.19
C MET A 184 -9.25 -13.24 -6.75
N ASP A 185 -10.21 -13.64 -5.90
CA ASP A 185 -11.33 -14.51 -6.32
C ASP A 185 -12.46 -13.75 -7.02
N GLN A 186 -12.39 -12.40 -7.03
CA GLN A 186 -13.42 -11.54 -7.61
C GLN A 186 -12.83 -10.61 -8.68
N PRO A 187 -12.60 -11.11 -9.91
CA PRO A 187 -11.98 -10.34 -10.99
C PRO A 187 -12.76 -9.05 -11.33
N ASP A 188 -14.07 -9.03 -11.09
CA ASP A 188 -14.91 -7.84 -11.28
C ASP A 188 -14.53 -6.66 -10.37
N VAL A 189 -13.91 -6.91 -9.22
CA VAL A 189 -13.53 -5.85 -8.26
C VAL A 189 -12.43 -4.96 -8.85
N ALA A 190 -11.39 -5.56 -9.43
CA ALA A 190 -10.33 -4.81 -10.12
C ALA A 190 -10.90 -4.00 -11.29
N ALA A 191 -11.76 -4.62 -12.12
CA ALA A 191 -12.39 -3.94 -13.24
C ALA A 191 -13.25 -2.73 -12.78
N ARG A 192 -13.99 -2.86 -11.68
CA ARG A 192 -14.76 -1.77 -11.08
C ARG A 192 -13.87 -0.65 -10.57
N MET A 193 -12.74 -0.96 -9.91
CA MET A 193 -11.78 0.05 -9.45
C MET A 193 -11.22 0.85 -10.63
N PHE A 194 -10.72 0.18 -11.67
CA PHE A 194 -10.12 0.87 -12.82
C PHE A 194 -11.12 1.69 -13.61
N ARG A 195 -12.36 1.19 -13.76
CA ARG A 195 -13.45 1.96 -14.39
C ARG A 195 -13.81 3.20 -13.59
N ALA A 196 -13.92 3.08 -12.27
CA ALA A 196 -14.22 4.22 -11.40
C ALA A 196 -13.14 5.30 -11.51
N LEU A 197 -11.86 4.93 -11.48
CA LEU A 197 -10.75 5.88 -11.69
C LEU A 197 -10.82 6.54 -13.07
N GLY A 198 -11.03 5.76 -14.13
CA GLY A 198 -11.13 6.29 -15.49
C GLY A 198 -12.33 7.21 -15.74
N GLN A 199 -13.47 6.94 -15.09
CA GLN A 199 -14.66 7.80 -15.16
C GLN A 199 -14.44 9.19 -14.56
N GLU A 200 -13.59 9.28 -13.54
CA GLU A 200 -13.18 10.54 -12.90
C GLU A 200 -11.96 11.17 -13.59
N GLY A 201 -11.49 10.61 -14.71
CA GLY A 201 -10.32 11.11 -15.45
C GLY A 201 -8.99 10.90 -14.75
N VAL A 202 -8.92 10.01 -13.75
CA VAL A 202 -7.69 9.73 -12.99
C VAL A 202 -6.82 8.74 -13.74
N ASN A 203 -5.58 9.13 -14.05
CA ASN A 203 -4.67 8.29 -14.82
C ASN A 203 -3.92 7.31 -13.90
N ILE A 204 -3.86 6.04 -14.29
CA ILE A 204 -3.16 4.99 -13.53
C ILE A 204 -1.72 4.88 -14.06
N LYS A 205 -0.75 5.23 -13.23
CA LYS A 205 0.69 5.17 -13.54
C LYS A 205 1.31 3.81 -13.21
N MET A 206 0.83 3.13 -12.16
CA MET A 206 1.33 1.83 -11.72
C MET A 206 0.22 1.01 -11.08
N ILE A 207 0.26 -0.31 -11.23
CA ILE A 207 -0.66 -1.25 -10.56
C ILE A 207 0.17 -2.30 -9.83
N SER A 208 -0.13 -2.54 -8.55
CA SER A 208 0.41 -3.65 -7.77
C SER A 208 -0.72 -4.36 -7.06
N SER A 209 -0.62 -5.68 -6.91
CA SER A 209 -1.62 -6.48 -6.22
C SER A 209 -0.99 -7.50 -5.27
N SER A 210 -1.73 -7.83 -4.22
CA SER A 210 -1.54 -9.00 -3.37
C SER A 210 -2.86 -9.76 -3.28
N GLU A 211 -2.92 -10.81 -2.47
CA GLU A 211 -4.13 -11.62 -2.27
C GLU A 211 -5.34 -10.81 -1.82
N ILE A 212 -5.09 -9.79 -0.99
CA ILE A 212 -6.13 -9.02 -0.32
C ILE A 212 -6.01 -7.51 -0.56
N ARG A 213 -5.17 -7.08 -1.52
CA ARG A 213 -4.98 -5.67 -1.84
C ARG A 213 -4.77 -5.43 -3.33
N ILE A 214 -5.37 -4.37 -3.86
CA ILE A 214 -4.98 -3.78 -5.16
C ILE A 214 -4.61 -2.32 -4.91
N SER A 215 -3.41 -1.92 -5.35
CA SER A 215 -2.89 -0.55 -5.24
C SER A 215 -2.65 0.03 -6.62
N CYS A 216 -3.08 1.27 -6.81
CA CYS A 216 -2.80 2.07 -7.99
C CYS A 216 -2.01 3.31 -7.59
N ALA A 217 -0.88 3.56 -8.24
CA ALA A 217 -0.24 4.86 -8.22
C ALA A 217 -0.90 5.71 -9.31
N VAL A 218 -1.41 6.89 -8.96
CA VAL A 218 -2.26 7.73 -9.81
C VAL A 218 -1.80 9.18 -9.85
N SER A 219 -2.24 9.90 -10.88
CA SER A 219 -2.12 11.36 -11.06
C SER A 219 -3.41 11.94 -11.61
#